data_AF-A0AAE0Q4V5-F1
#
_entry.id   AF-A0AAE0Q4V5-F1
#
_cell.length_a   1.000
_cell.length_b   1.000
_cell.length_c   1.000
_cell.angle_alpha   90.00
_cell.angle_beta   90.00
_cell.angle_gamma   90.00
#
_symmetry.space_group_name_H-M   'P 1'
#
loop_
_entity.id
_entity.type
_entity.pdbx_description
1 polymer ?
#
loop_
_entity_poly.entity_id
_entity_poly.type
_entity_poly.pdbx_seq_one_letter_code
_entity_poly.pdbx_strand_id
1 'polypeptide(L)'
;MRMIATYGLYNMDQLVKCSHERSVHLFIDSLVNQDQPSLAYRCSSKEAFYKGLCLSCRKNRCNKLGYNINKVRTARSTRMYLKTREMMPYKVFHYQIKAHLFGHNHLALDNQPVKISLHGTHGEKLDISVVVPSMITNTTISFLVTSDVDVGDLLMLKIQWESDSYLPSFFSTNQFRVRKMRIKSGETQAKLIFRPRDVEFGSLVQGRDGVIFVKSTDIPQSRKEERMHRLKMHGSFFKRDGKETGVKDPETQTANAVTTTAKMVTQNS
;
A
#
# COMPACT_ATOMS: atom_id res chain seq x y z
N MET A 1 -2.41 38.69 -25.48
CA MET A 1 -2.26 37.41 -24.74
C MET A 1 -0.80 36.99 -24.63
N ARG A 2 -0.01 37.59 -23.72
CA ARG A 2 1.38 37.15 -23.43
C ARG A 2 1.67 36.95 -21.94
N MET A 3 0.65 37.08 -21.08
CA MET A 3 0.78 37.03 -19.63
C MET A 3 0.50 35.65 -19.03
N ILE A 4 0.06 34.64 -19.78
CA ILE A 4 -0.22 33.31 -19.20
C ILE A 4 1.04 32.42 -19.22
N ALA A 5 1.91 32.57 -20.22
CA ALA A 5 3.11 31.76 -20.35
C ALA A 5 4.22 32.13 -19.33
N THR A 6 4.29 33.38 -18.88
CA THR A 6 5.35 33.86 -17.98
C THR A 6 5.11 33.46 -16.52
N TYR A 7 3.87 33.52 -16.01
CA TYR A 7 3.55 33.05 -14.66
C TYR A 7 3.54 31.52 -14.54
N GLY A 8 3.25 30.79 -15.63
CA GLY A 8 3.33 29.32 -15.64
C GLY A 8 4.77 28.79 -15.45
N LEU A 9 5.77 29.53 -15.92
CA LEU A 9 7.19 29.16 -15.81
C LEU A 9 7.86 29.71 -14.53
N TYR A 10 7.42 30.84 -14.00
CA TYR A 10 7.99 31.44 -12.78
C TYR A 10 7.79 30.59 -11.52
N ASN A 11 6.72 29.80 -11.48
CA ASN A 11 6.43 28.91 -10.35
C ASN A 11 7.22 27.59 -10.39
N MET A 12 8.06 27.35 -11.40
CA MET A 12 8.89 26.15 -11.46
C MET A 12 9.93 26.12 -10.34
N ASP A 13 10.49 27.26 -9.94
CA ASP A 13 11.41 27.34 -8.80
C ASP A 13 10.70 27.01 -7.48
N GLN A 14 9.44 27.44 -7.32
CA GLN A 14 8.62 27.09 -6.16
C GLN A 14 8.22 25.60 -6.18
N LEU A 15 7.94 25.04 -7.35
CA LEU A 15 7.62 23.62 -7.55
C LEU A 15 8.84 22.71 -7.32
N VAL A 16 10.03 23.13 -7.74
CA VAL A 16 11.30 22.42 -7.52
C VAL A 16 11.69 22.50 -6.05
N LYS A 17 11.52 23.66 -5.39
CA LYS A 17 11.67 23.79 -3.93
C LYS A 17 10.74 22.84 -3.20
N CYS A 18 9.46 22.77 -3.58
CA CYS A 18 8.48 21.86 -2.99
C CYS A 18 8.89 20.38 -3.15
N SER A 19 9.38 19.98 -4.34
CA SER A 19 9.82 18.60 -4.58
C SER A 19 11.13 18.23 -3.86
N HIS A 20 12.05 19.18 -3.69
CA HIS A 20 13.28 18.98 -2.95
C HIS A 20 13.04 18.92 -1.43
N GLU A 21 12.23 19.86 -0.91
CA GLU A 21 11.83 19.94 0.50
C GLU A 21 11.04 18.71 0.95
N ARG A 22 10.30 18.08 0.04
CA ARG A 22 9.59 16.82 0.29
C ARG A 22 10.46 15.73 0.90
N SER A 23 11.77 15.71 0.60
CA SER A 23 12.71 14.76 1.21
C SER A 23 12.79 14.92 2.75
N VAL A 24 12.77 16.16 3.24
CA VAL A 24 12.77 16.51 4.66
C VAL A 24 11.44 16.10 5.29
N HIS A 25 10.32 16.43 4.66
CA HIS A 25 8.98 16.08 5.17
C HIS A 25 8.76 14.57 5.23
N LEU A 26 9.26 13.80 4.28
CA LEU A 26 9.24 12.33 4.34
C LEU A 26 10.08 11.79 5.49
N PHE A 27 11.19 12.44 5.83
CA PHE A 27 12.00 12.07 6.99
C PHE A 27 11.30 12.43 8.30
N ILE A 28 10.69 13.61 8.40
CA ILE A 28 9.88 14.02 9.56
C ILE A 28 8.71 13.05 9.77
N ASP A 29 7.99 12.68 8.71
CA ASP A 29 6.90 11.69 8.77
C ASP A 29 7.37 10.35 9.34
N SER A 30 8.58 9.90 8.98
CA SER A 30 9.15 8.67 9.53
C SER A 30 9.49 8.74 11.03
N LEU A 31 9.72 9.94 11.57
CA LEU A 31 9.97 10.16 13.00
C LEU A 31 8.68 10.20 13.80
N VAL A 32 7.64 10.84 13.24
CA VAL A 32 6.34 11.02 13.88
C VAL A 32 5.49 9.75 13.80
N ASN A 33 5.46 9.09 12.63
CA ASN A 33 4.60 7.93 12.35
C ASN A 33 5.38 6.61 12.44
N GLN A 34 5.96 6.31 13.61
CA GLN A 34 6.84 5.14 13.80
C GLN A 34 6.11 3.80 13.67
N ASP A 35 4.84 3.74 14.07
CA ASP A 35 4.01 2.54 13.99
C ASP A 35 3.61 2.18 12.57
N GLN A 36 3.60 3.18 11.68
CA GLN A 36 3.21 3.04 10.29
C GLN A 36 4.33 3.51 9.35
N PRO A 37 5.48 2.82 9.31
CA PRO A 37 6.56 3.21 8.43
C PRO A 37 6.18 2.99 6.97
N SER A 38 6.58 3.91 6.11
CA SER A 38 6.51 3.78 4.66
C SER A 38 7.55 2.77 4.16
N LEU A 39 7.15 1.84 3.28
CA LEU A 39 8.04 0.82 2.71
C LEU A 39 8.52 1.19 1.32
N ALA A 40 9.84 1.07 1.11
CA ALA A 40 10.49 1.21 -0.18
C ALA A 40 10.94 -0.16 -0.71
N TYR A 41 10.81 -0.36 -2.03
CA TYR A 41 11.08 -1.63 -2.69
C TYR A 41 12.22 -1.51 -3.71
N ARG A 42 13.21 -2.38 -3.59
CA ARG A 42 14.33 -2.47 -4.52
C ARG A 42 13.84 -2.89 -5.90
N CYS A 43 14.16 -2.09 -6.92
CA CYS A 43 13.75 -2.35 -8.29
C CYS A 43 14.85 -1.94 -9.27
N SER A 44 14.84 -2.49 -10.48
CA SER A 44 15.78 -2.12 -11.54
C SER A 44 15.49 -0.72 -12.09
N SER A 45 14.21 -0.41 -12.33
CA SER A 45 13.75 0.86 -12.89
C SER A 45 12.40 1.29 -12.30
N LYS A 46 12.04 2.56 -12.52
CA LYS A 46 10.77 3.15 -12.09
C LYS A 46 9.59 2.50 -12.82
N GLU A 47 9.76 2.17 -14.10
CA GLU A 47 8.76 1.56 -14.97
C GLU A 47 8.45 0.13 -14.51
N ALA A 48 9.48 -0.64 -14.14
CA ALA A 48 9.29 -1.97 -13.57
C ALA A 48 8.55 -1.93 -12.23
N PHE A 49 8.78 -0.88 -11.44
CA PHE A 49 8.05 -0.63 -10.20
C PHE A 49 6.57 -0.31 -10.46
N TYR A 50 6.24 0.54 -11.43
CA TYR A 50 4.84 0.85 -11.79
C TYR A 50 4.10 -0.33 -12.44
N LYS A 51 4.81 -1.29 -13.03
CA LYS A 51 4.24 -2.60 -13.42
C LYS A 51 4.00 -3.54 -12.22
N GLY A 52 4.32 -3.10 -10.99
CA GLY A 52 4.15 -3.85 -9.74
C GLY A 52 5.15 -4.98 -9.53
N LEU A 53 6.20 -5.10 -10.36
CA LEU A 53 7.08 -6.29 -10.41
C LEU A 53 8.00 -6.45 -9.19
N CYS A 54 8.15 -5.39 -8.39
CA CYS A 54 9.21 -5.27 -7.38
C CYS A 54 8.74 -5.36 -5.92
N LEU A 55 7.47 -5.68 -5.63
CA LEU A 55 6.89 -5.69 -4.27
C LEU A 55 7.35 -6.86 -3.38
N SER A 56 8.61 -7.31 -3.47
CA SER A 56 9.15 -8.42 -2.66
C SER A 56 10.02 -7.91 -1.53
N CYS A 57 9.82 -8.43 -0.32
CA CYS A 57 10.65 -8.13 0.85
C CYS A 57 11.74 -9.18 1.13
N ARG A 58 11.80 -10.25 0.33
CA ARG A 58 12.79 -11.33 0.52
C ARG A 58 14.21 -10.80 0.34
N LYS A 59 15.15 -11.27 1.17
CA LYS A 59 16.58 -10.89 1.11
C LYS A 59 16.81 -9.36 1.08
N ASN A 60 16.11 -8.62 1.95
CA ASN A 60 16.23 -7.16 2.08
C ASN A 60 15.91 -6.38 0.79
N ARG A 61 15.02 -6.92 -0.04
CA ARG A 61 14.49 -6.22 -1.22
C ARG A 61 13.45 -5.16 -0.87
N CYS A 62 13.03 -5.05 0.38
CA CYS A 62 12.28 -3.90 0.87
C CYS A 62 12.92 -3.37 2.15
N ASN A 63 12.71 -2.10 2.43
CA ASN A 63 13.19 -1.43 3.64
C ASN A 63 12.24 -0.30 4.05
N LYS A 64 12.35 0.15 5.30
CA LYS A 64 11.60 1.31 5.80
C LYS A 64 12.26 2.61 5.28
N LEU A 65 11.45 3.58 4.88
CA LEU A 65 11.89 4.92 4.56
C LEU A 65 12.16 5.72 5.85
N GLY A 66 13.25 6.49 5.87
CA GLY A 66 13.54 7.44 6.95
C GLY A 66 14.26 6.84 8.16
N TYR A 67 13.91 7.31 9.36
CA TYR A 67 14.69 7.08 10.59
C TYR A 67 14.84 5.60 10.95
N ASN A 68 13.74 4.84 10.88
CA ASN A 68 13.70 3.43 11.25
C ASN A 68 14.20 2.47 10.15
N ILE A 69 15.08 2.94 9.26
CA ILE A 69 15.66 2.11 8.20
C ILE A 69 16.50 0.96 8.76
N ASN A 70 16.35 -0.24 8.20
CA ASN A 70 17.25 -1.35 8.53
C ASN A 70 18.60 -1.10 7.85
N LYS A 71 19.65 -0.93 8.65
CA LYS A 71 21.03 -0.67 8.18
C LYS A 71 21.62 -1.94 7.54
N VAL A 72 21.34 -2.17 6.26
CA VAL A 72 21.85 -3.30 5.49
C VAL A 72 23.03 -2.83 4.65
N ARG A 73 24.23 -3.36 4.91
CA ARG A 73 25.40 -3.11 4.07
C ARG A 73 25.34 -3.98 2.81
N THR A 74 25.38 -3.33 1.64
CA THR A 74 25.45 -4.00 0.35
C THR A 74 26.68 -3.52 -0.41
N ALA A 75 27.35 -4.42 -1.14
CA ALA A 75 28.55 -4.09 -1.91
C ALA A 75 28.31 -3.04 -3.02
N ARG A 76 27.06 -2.86 -3.45
CA ARG A 76 26.64 -1.86 -4.45
C ARG A 76 25.46 -1.07 -3.91
N SER A 77 25.34 0.20 -4.32
CA SER A 77 24.16 1.02 -4.06
C SER A 77 22.91 0.41 -4.69
N THR A 78 21.81 0.40 -3.95
CA THR A 78 20.55 -0.22 -4.38
C THR A 78 19.47 0.83 -4.55
N ARG A 79 18.90 0.92 -5.75
CA ARG A 79 17.76 1.82 -6.02
C ARG A 79 16.48 1.20 -5.46
N MET A 80 15.78 1.95 -4.62
CA MET A 80 14.48 1.58 -4.06
C MET A 80 13.42 2.61 -4.46
N TYR A 81 12.18 2.15 -4.60
CA TYR A 81 11.05 2.94 -5.08
C TYR A 81 9.85 2.73 -4.17
N LEU A 82 9.05 3.78 -4.01
CA LEU A 82 7.74 3.76 -3.36
C LEU A 82 6.84 4.81 -3.99
N LYS A 83 5.52 4.67 -3.78
CA LYS A 83 4.56 5.78 -3.93
C LYS A 83 4.30 6.39 -2.55
N THR A 84 3.85 7.63 -2.56
CA THR A 84 3.48 8.38 -1.36
C THR A 84 2.24 9.22 -1.65
N ARG A 85 1.47 9.53 -0.62
CA ARG A 85 0.34 10.47 -0.69
C ARG A 85 0.85 11.89 -0.95
N GLU A 86 0.01 12.80 -1.44
CA GLU A 86 0.40 14.19 -1.67
C GLU A 86 0.78 14.93 -0.37
N MET A 87 0.06 14.64 0.73
CA MET A 87 0.21 15.27 2.05
C MET A 87 0.47 14.23 3.15
N MET A 88 1.00 14.69 4.29
CA MET A 88 1.26 13.88 5.49
C MET A 88 -0.07 13.39 6.13
N PRO A 89 -0.16 12.15 6.66
CA PRO A 89 0.84 11.08 6.60
C PRO A 89 1.05 10.55 5.17
N TYR A 90 2.31 10.30 4.80
CA TYR A 90 2.67 10.02 3.40
C TYR A 90 2.54 8.55 2.99
N LYS A 91 2.31 7.66 3.97
CA LYS A 91 2.21 6.22 3.75
C LYS A 91 1.07 5.87 2.81
N VAL A 92 1.34 4.92 1.93
CA VAL A 92 0.35 4.21 1.11
C VAL A 92 0.63 2.72 1.12
N PHE A 93 -0.41 1.93 0.89
CA PHE A 93 -0.37 0.48 0.74
C PHE A 93 -0.25 0.12 -0.74
N HIS A 94 0.68 -0.77 -1.09
CA HIS A 94 1.03 -1.14 -2.45
C HIS A 94 0.48 -2.51 -2.79
N TYR A 95 -0.30 -2.60 -3.87
CA TYR A 95 -0.88 -3.83 -4.36
C TYR A 95 -0.42 -4.08 -5.81
N GLN A 96 0.17 -5.25 -6.06
CA GLN A 96 0.38 -5.72 -7.42
C GLN A 96 -0.84 -6.53 -7.84
N ILE A 97 -1.47 -6.13 -8.94
CA ILE A 97 -2.55 -6.89 -9.55
C ILE A 97 -2.04 -7.54 -10.84
N LYS A 98 -2.25 -8.84 -10.96
CA LYS A 98 -1.98 -9.61 -12.18
C LYS A 98 -3.25 -10.26 -12.68
N ALA A 99 -3.56 -10.04 -13.95
CA ALA A 99 -4.72 -10.64 -14.61
C ALA A 99 -4.30 -11.22 -15.96
N HIS A 100 -4.86 -12.38 -16.31
CA HIS A 100 -4.73 -12.91 -17.65
C HIS A 100 -5.93 -12.45 -18.48
N LEU A 101 -5.67 -11.73 -19.56
CA LEU A 101 -6.69 -11.23 -20.47
C LEU A 101 -6.97 -12.29 -21.53
N PHE A 102 -8.18 -12.82 -21.56
CA PHE A 102 -8.63 -13.74 -22.60
C PHE A 102 -9.47 -12.98 -23.62
N GLY A 103 -9.29 -13.25 -24.91
CA GLY A 103 -10.09 -12.67 -25.98
C GLY A 103 -9.97 -13.51 -27.25
N HIS A 104 -10.99 -13.42 -28.10
CA HIS A 104 -10.99 -14.09 -29.41
C HIS A 104 -10.36 -13.22 -30.50
N ASN A 105 -10.56 -11.90 -30.42
CA ASN A 105 -10.01 -10.94 -31.38
C ASN A 105 -8.62 -10.49 -30.94
N HIS A 106 -7.70 -10.32 -31.88
CA HIS A 106 -6.38 -9.76 -31.60
C HIS A 106 -6.50 -8.27 -31.28
N LEU A 107 -6.63 -7.95 -29.99
CA LEU A 107 -6.59 -6.59 -29.45
C LEU A 107 -5.24 -6.34 -28.77
N ALA A 108 -4.62 -5.20 -29.08
CA ALA A 108 -3.44 -4.68 -28.42
C ALA A 108 -3.64 -3.18 -28.21
N LEU A 109 -3.81 -2.77 -26.94
CA LEU A 109 -4.12 -1.41 -26.56
C LEU A 109 -3.12 -0.91 -25.52
N ASP A 110 -2.59 0.27 -25.72
CA ASP A 110 -1.65 0.90 -24.80
C ASP A 110 -2.34 1.96 -23.94
N ASN A 111 -1.78 2.22 -22.76
CA ASN A 111 -2.18 3.28 -21.83
C ASN A 111 -3.70 3.31 -21.55
N GLN A 112 -4.29 2.18 -21.19
CA GLN A 112 -5.73 2.06 -20.97
C GLN A 112 -6.11 2.51 -19.55
N PRO A 113 -7.11 3.42 -19.40
CA PRO A 113 -7.58 3.86 -18.09
C PRO A 113 -8.49 2.83 -17.44
N VAL A 114 -8.19 2.48 -16.19
CA VAL A 114 -8.93 1.50 -15.40
C VAL A 114 -9.20 2.06 -14.01
N LYS A 115 -10.44 1.94 -13.55
CA LYS A 115 -10.86 2.22 -12.17
C LYS A 115 -10.89 0.95 -11.35
N ILE A 116 -10.37 1.04 -10.13
CA ILE A 116 -10.25 -0.11 -9.23
C ILE A 116 -10.81 0.27 -7.88
N SER A 117 -11.72 -0.54 -7.37
CA SER A 117 -12.22 -0.44 -6.00
C SER A 117 -11.77 -1.65 -5.19
N LEU A 118 -11.18 -1.39 -4.03
CA LEU A 118 -10.67 -2.38 -3.10
C LEU A 118 -11.58 -2.39 -1.86
N HIS A 119 -12.12 -3.56 -1.52
CA HIS A 119 -12.92 -3.73 -0.30
C HIS A 119 -12.27 -4.79 0.57
N GLY A 120 -12.07 -4.47 1.85
CA GLY A 120 -11.49 -5.39 2.82
C GLY A 120 -12.21 -5.34 4.16
N THR A 121 -11.54 -5.83 5.18
CA THR A 121 -12.10 -6.00 6.53
C THR A 121 -12.12 -4.72 7.35
N HIS A 122 -11.15 -3.82 7.15
CA HIS A 122 -11.05 -2.57 7.92
C HIS A 122 -11.70 -1.39 7.20
N GLY A 123 -11.93 -1.49 5.90
CA GLY A 123 -12.55 -0.43 5.11
C GLY A 123 -12.51 -0.71 3.62
N GLU A 124 -12.70 0.34 2.83
CA GLU A 124 -12.69 0.29 1.37
C GLU A 124 -12.02 1.53 0.77
N LYS A 125 -11.51 1.36 -0.44
CA LYS A 125 -11.02 2.46 -1.28
C LYS A 125 -11.62 2.30 -2.67
N LEU A 126 -12.46 3.27 -3.05
CA LEU A 126 -13.22 3.24 -4.30
C LEU A 126 -12.51 4.02 -5.41
N ASP A 127 -12.82 3.67 -6.66
CA ASP A 127 -12.51 4.41 -7.88
C ASP A 127 -11.05 4.90 -8.02
N ILE A 128 -10.10 4.04 -7.67
CA ILE A 128 -8.67 4.31 -7.87
C ILE A 128 -8.38 4.28 -9.37
N SER A 129 -8.11 5.44 -9.97
CA SER A 129 -7.72 5.56 -11.37
C SER A 129 -6.28 5.08 -11.59
N VAL A 130 -6.11 4.10 -12.48
CA VAL A 130 -4.83 3.52 -12.85
C VAL A 130 -4.74 3.42 -14.36
N VAL A 131 -3.62 3.84 -14.92
CA VAL A 131 -3.33 3.66 -16.35
C VAL A 131 -2.54 2.37 -16.52
N VAL A 132 -3.13 1.40 -17.23
CA VAL A 132 -2.48 0.13 -17.55
C VAL A 132 -1.62 0.32 -18.80
N PRO A 133 -0.29 0.13 -18.73
CA PRO A 133 0.60 0.47 -19.84
C PRO A 133 0.30 -0.27 -21.14
N SER A 134 -0.03 -1.56 -21.06
CA SER A 134 -0.40 -2.37 -22.21
C SER A 134 -1.39 -3.47 -21.84
N MET A 135 -2.43 -3.62 -22.67
CA MET A 135 -3.47 -4.64 -22.60
C MET A 135 -3.51 -5.39 -23.92
N ILE A 136 -2.95 -6.60 -23.91
CA ILE A 136 -2.83 -7.44 -25.09
C ILE A 136 -3.62 -8.73 -24.88
N THR A 137 -4.34 -9.16 -25.91
CA THR A 137 -5.14 -10.38 -25.89
C THR A 137 -4.27 -11.61 -25.63
N ASN A 138 -4.77 -12.53 -24.80
CA ASN A 138 -4.11 -13.78 -24.41
C ASN A 138 -2.75 -13.59 -23.73
N THR A 139 -2.59 -12.48 -23.00
CA THR A 139 -1.40 -12.19 -22.21
C THR A 139 -1.73 -11.92 -20.75
N THR A 140 -0.73 -12.08 -19.88
CA THR A 140 -0.84 -11.68 -18.46
C THR A 140 -0.34 -10.26 -18.28
N ILE A 141 -1.23 -9.37 -17.86
CA ILE A 141 -0.89 -8.01 -17.49
C ILE A 141 -0.57 -7.92 -15.99
N SER A 142 0.27 -6.95 -15.63
CA SER A 142 0.66 -6.66 -14.25
C SER A 142 0.80 -5.15 -14.09
N PHE A 143 0.16 -4.60 -13.07
CA PHE A 143 0.26 -3.18 -12.75
C PHE A 143 0.18 -2.95 -11.23
N LEU A 144 0.66 -1.80 -10.79
CA LEU A 144 0.68 -1.36 -9.40
C LEU A 144 -0.56 -0.52 -9.10
N VAL A 145 -1.21 -0.81 -7.98
CA VAL A 145 -2.29 -0.02 -7.39
C VAL A 145 -1.87 0.40 -5.99
N THR A 146 -2.26 1.60 -5.57
CA THR A 146 -1.95 2.11 -4.23
C THR A 146 -3.19 2.60 -3.52
N SER A 147 -3.29 2.31 -2.23
CA SER A 147 -4.34 2.83 -1.34
C SER A 147 -3.72 3.70 -0.25
N ASP A 148 -4.31 4.85 0.03
CA ASP A 148 -3.97 5.73 1.16
C ASP A 148 -4.67 5.31 2.47
N VAL A 149 -5.60 4.37 2.40
CA VAL A 149 -6.33 3.81 3.56
C VAL A 149 -5.89 2.37 3.79
N ASP A 150 -5.79 1.96 5.06
CA ASP A 150 -5.63 0.56 5.44
C ASP A 150 -6.94 -0.19 5.22
N VAL A 151 -7.02 -0.89 4.09
CA VAL A 151 -8.19 -1.71 3.71
C VAL A 151 -8.22 -3.03 4.51
N GLY A 152 -7.13 -3.38 5.21
CA GLY A 152 -6.99 -4.65 5.91
C GLY A 152 -6.92 -5.84 4.95
N ASP A 153 -7.49 -6.97 5.37
CA ASP A 153 -7.58 -8.17 4.54
C ASP A 153 -8.56 -7.95 3.38
N LEU A 154 -8.04 -7.93 2.15
CA LEU A 154 -8.87 -7.78 0.95
C LEU A 154 -9.87 -8.93 0.80
N LEU A 155 -11.13 -8.59 0.56
CA LEU A 155 -12.25 -9.52 0.40
C LEU A 155 -12.82 -9.47 -1.02
N MET A 156 -12.94 -8.27 -1.58
CA MET A 156 -13.56 -8.03 -2.88
C MET A 156 -12.78 -6.95 -3.65
N LEU A 157 -12.77 -7.10 -4.97
CA LEU A 157 -12.16 -6.16 -5.90
C LEU A 157 -13.13 -5.90 -7.05
N LYS A 158 -13.46 -4.64 -7.30
CA LYS A 158 -14.21 -4.22 -8.50
C LYS A 158 -13.23 -3.56 -9.47
N ILE A 159 -13.29 -3.96 -10.73
CA ILE A 159 -12.49 -3.38 -11.81
C ILE A 159 -13.41 -2.85 -12.91
N GLN A 160 -13.20 -1.62 -13.33
CA GLN A 160 -13.98 -0.95 -14.37
C GLN A 160 -13.03 -0.42 -15.43
N TRP A 161 -13.28 -0.78 -16.68
CA TRP A 161 -12.50 -0.28 -17.81
C TRP A 161 -13.14 0.99 -18.35
N GLU A 162 -12.48 2.13 -18.15
CA GLU A 162 -12.99 3.41 -18.62
C GLU A 162 -12.82 3.57 -20.14
N SER A 163 -13.68 4.39 -20.73
CA SER A 163 -13.55 4.84 -22.10
C SER A 163 -13.27 6.34 -22.10
N ASP A 164 -12.28 6.77 -22.86
CA ASP A 164 -12.00 8.20 -23.10
C ASP A 164 -12.96 8.82 -24.14
N SER A 165 -13.89 8.03 -24.68
CA SER A 165 -14.77 8.46 -25.77
C SER A 165 -16.07 9.07 -25.24
N TYR A 166 -16.29 10.35 -25.54
CA TYR A 166 -17.54 11.07 -25.27
C TYR A 166 -18.69 10.68 -26.21
N LEU A 167 -18.43 9.88 -27.25
CA LEU A 167 -19.43 9.43 -28.21
C LEU A 167 -20.02 8.07 -27.77
N PRO A 168 -21.35 7.92 -27.80
CA PRO A 168 -22.01 6.68 -27.38
C PRO A 168 -21.67 5.54 -28.36
N SER A 169 -21.00 4.50 -27.85
CA SER A 169 -20.94 3.08 -28.29
C SER A 169 -21.08 2.70 -29.79
N PHE A 170 -20.88 3.59 -30.74
CA PHE A 170 -21.07 3.33 -32.18
C PHE A 170 -19.94 2.49 -32.79
N PHE A 171 -18.78 2.48 -32.13
CA PHE A 171 -17.64 1.63 -32.47
C PHE A 171 -17.57 0.45 -31.50
N SER A 172 -17.25 -0.74 -32.03
CA SER A 172 -17.15 -2.00 -31.29
C SER A 172 -16.52 -1.83 -29.90
N THR A 173 -17.24 -2.18 -28.84
CA THR A 173 -16.70 -2.12 -27.49
C THR A 173 -15.64 -3.21 -27.34
N ASN A 174 -14.38 -2.81 -27.18
CA ASN A 174 -13.32 -3.75 -26.86
C ASN A 174 -13.68 -4.53 -25.58
N GLN A 175 -13.40 -5.83 -25.59
CA GLN A 175 -13.79 -6.73 -24.51
C GLN A 175 -12.65 -7.69 -24.20
N PHE A 176 -12.36 -7.83 -22.91
CA PHE A 176 -11.51 -8.88 -22.38
C PHE A 176 -12.30 -9.73 -21.38
N ARG A 177 -12.02 -11.03 -21.36
CA ARG A 177 -12.51 -11.95 -20.33
C ARG A 177 -11.39 -12.22 -19.33
N VAL A 178 -11.72 -12.18 -18.04
CA VAL A 178 -10.76 -12.46 -16.96
C VAL A 178 -11.32 -13.57 -16.07
N ARG A 179 -10.61 -14.69 -16.01
CA ARG A 179 -11.00 -15.85 -15.18
C ARG A 179 -10.62 -15.70 -13.72
N LYS A 180 -9.45 -15.11 -13.47
CA LYS A 180 -8.91 -14.92 -12.13
C LYS A 180 -7.90 -13.79 -12.11
N MET A 181 -7.80 -13.14 -10.95
CA MET A 181 -6.77 -12.16 -10.66
C MET A 181 -5.89 -12.65 -9.51
N ARG A 182 -4.60 -12.36 -9.58
CA ARG A 182 -3.65 -12.59 -8.49
C ARG A 182 -3.24 -11.24 -7.93
N ILE A 183 -3.56 -11.00 -6.67
CA ILE A 183 -3.18 -9.78 -5.97
C ILE A 183 -2.07 -10.10 -4.97
N LYS A 184 -1.04 -9.25 -4.91
CA LYS A 184 -0.01 -9.30 -3.89
C LYS A 184 0.03 -7.97 -3.15
N SER A 185 -0.11 -7.99 -1.82
CA SER A 185 0.17 -6.82 -0.97
C SER A 185 1.67 -6.74 -0.70
N GLY A 186 2.24 -5.55 -0.86
CA GLY A 186 3.63 -5.27 -0.55
C GLY A 186 3.89 -5.21 0.96
N GLU A 187 2.97 -4.63 1.72
CA GLU A 187 3.14 -4.36 3.15
C GLU A 187 2.97 -5.62 3.99
N THR A 188 2.01 -6.49 3.64
CA THR A 188 1.82 -7.75 4.35
C THR A 188 2.57 -8.92 3.70
N GLN A 189 3.07 -8.74 2.47
CA GLN A 189 3.60 -9.81 1.60
C GLN A 189 2.58 -10.93 1.30
N ALA A 190 1.30 -10.74 1.64
CA ALA A 190 0.23 -11.69 1.34
C ALA A 190 -0.02 -11.77 -0.17
N LYS A 191 -0.32 -12.98 -0.64
CA LYS A 191 -0.73 -13.28 -2.01
C LYS A 191 -2.13 -13.86 -1.97
N LEU A 192 -3.02 -13.34 -2.80
CA LEU A 192 -4.42 -13.68 -2.85
C LEU A 192 -4.84 -13.96 -4.30
N ILE A 193 -5.80 -14.86 -4.47
CA ILE A 193 -6.43 -15.15 -5.76
C ILE A 193 -7.88 -14.72 -5.67
N PHE A 194 -8.33 -13.97 -6.66
CA PHE A 194 -9.68 -13.45 -6.79
C PHE A 194 -10.33 -14.05 -8.04
N ARG A 195 -11.60 -14.41 -7.93
CA ARG A 195 -12.41 -14.99 -9.02
C ARG A 195 -13.71 -14.19 -9.17
N PRO A 196 -14.31 -14.11 -10.36
CA PRO A 196 -15.61 -13.45 -10.52
C PRO A 196 -16.65 -14.12 -9.61
N ARG A 197 -17.58 -13.33 -9.07
CA ARG A 197 -18.53 -13.79 -8.04
C ARG A 197 -19.49 -14.88 -8.54
N ASP A 198 -20.14 -14.63 -9.67
CA ASP A 198 -21.29 -15.43 -10.13
C ASP A 198 -21.04 -16.14 -11.48
N VAL A 199 -19.87 -15.94 -12.09
CA VAL A 199 -19.53 -16.42 -13.44
C VAL A 199 -18.11 -16.97 -13.50
N GLU A 200 -17.82 -17.89 -14.43
CA GLU A 200 -16.45 -18.40 -14.60
C GLU A 200 -15.49 -17.31 -15.15
N PHE A 201 -16.01 -16.43 -16.01
CA PHE A 201 -15.24 -15.35 -16.61
C PHE A 201 -15.91 -13.99 -16.37
N GLY A 202 -15.16 -13.07 -15.78
CA GLY A 202 -15.54 -11.67 -15.70
C GLY A 202 -15.36 -10.98 -17.05
N SER A 203 -16.42 -10.40 -17.59
CA SER A 203 -16.39 -9.70 -18.86
C SER A 203 -16.05 -8.21 -18.68
N LEU A 204 -14.79 -7.85 -18.89
CA LEU A 204 -14.32 -6.46 -18.90
C LEU A 204 -14.62 -5.83 -20.26
N VAL A 205 -15.66 -5.00 -20.32
CA VAL A 205 -16.04 -4.25 -21.52
C VAL A 205 -15.69 -2.80 -21.32
N GLN A 206 -15.03 -2.20 -22.30
CA GLN A 206 -14.63 -0.79 -22.26
C GLN A 206 -15.87 0.12 -22.17
N GLY A 207 -15.86 1.05 -21.21
CA GLY A 207 -16.93 2.04 -20.99
C GLY A 207 -18.21 1.50 -20.35
N ARG A 208 -18.23 0.24 -19.89
CA ARG A 208 -19.37 -0.35 -19.16
C ARG A 208 -19.09 -0.46 -17.66
N ASP A 209 -20.08 -0.96 -16.93
CA ASP A 209 -20.00 -1.21 -15.50
C ASP A 209 -18.86 -2.16 -15.13
N GLY A 210 -18.29 -1.92 -13.95
CA GLY A 210 -17.19 -2.72 -13.43
C GLY A 210 -17.59 -4.14 -13.02
N VAL A 211 -16.65 -5.07 -13.17
CA VAL A 211 -16.81 -6.47 -12.78
C VAL A 211 -16.27 -6.70 -11.37
N ILE A 212 -17.03 -7.46 -10.59
CA ILE A 212 -16.71 -7.79 -9.19
C ILE A 212 -16.00 -9.15 -9.11
N PHE A 213 -14.88 -9.17 -8.41
CA PHE A 213 -14.11 -10.36 -8.09
C PHE A 213 -14.03 -10.54 -6.56
N VAL A 214 -14.17 -11.77 -6.09
CA VAL A 214 -14.16 -12.13 -4.66
C VAL A 214 -12.95 -13.01 -4.36
N LYS A 215 -12.39 -12.84 -3.15
CA LYS A 215 -11.28 -13.65 -2.64
C LYS A 215 -11.65 -15.13 -2.63
N SER A 216 -10.75 -15.95 -3.15
CA SER A 216 -10.88 -17.41 -3.13
C SER A 216 -10.00 -18.05 -2.05
N THR A 217 -10.37 -19.25 -1.62
CA THR A 217 -9.80 -19.99 -0.48
C THR A 217 -8.42 -20.63 -0.72
N ASP A 218 -7.91 -20.62 -1.95
CA ASP A 218 -6.93 -21.62 -2.43
C ASP A 218 -5.43 -21.25 -2.30
N ILE A 219 -4.92 -20.74 -1.16
CA ILE A 219 -3.46 -20.55 -1.03
C ILE A 219 -2.89 -20.87 0.37
N PRO A 220 -2.26 -22.05 0.55
CA PRO A 220 -1.50 -22.38 1.76
C PRO A 220 -0.15 -21.62 1.86
N GLN A 221 0.54 -21.42 0.72
CA GLN A 221 1.89 -20.82 0.68
C GLN A 221 1.94 -19.34 1.09
N SER A 222 0.85 -18.58 0.91
CA SER A 222 0.79 -17.17 1.32
C SER A 222 0.99 -17.00 2.82
N ARG A 223 0.35 -17.87 3.62
CA ARG A 223 0.34 -17.75 5.09
C ARG A 223 1.76 -17.81 5.69
N LYS A 224 2.65 -18.63 5.12
CA LYS A 224 4.04 -18.74 5.59
C LYS A 224 4.85 -17.47 5.29
N GLU A 225 4.75 -16.93 4.08
CA GLU A 225 5.47 -15.71 3.69
C GLU A 225 5.02 -14.50 4.50
N GLU A 226 3.71 -14.35 4.68
CA GLU A 226 3.07 -13.31 5.48
C GLU A 226 3.49 -13.40 6.95
N ARG A 227 3.44 -14.60 7.56
CA ARG A 227 3.89 -14.82 8.94
C ARG A 227 5.36 -14.45 9.13
N MET A 228 6.23 -14.90 8.22
CA MET A 228 7.66 -14.57 8.27
C MET A 228 7.91 -13.08 8.12
N HIS A 229 7.14 -12.40 7.25
CA HIS A 229 7.23 -10.96 7.08
C HIS A 229 6.77 -10.21 8.33
N ARG A 230 5.63 -10.60 8.92
CA ARG A 230 5.11 -10.02 10.16
C ARG A 230 6.12 -10.13 11.30
N LEU A 231 6.73 -11.30 11.47
CA LEU A 231 7.79 -11.52 12.48
C LEU A 231 9.01 -10.60 12.25
N LYS A 232 9.39 -10.38 10.98
CA LYS A 232 10.50 -9.48 10.65
C LYS A 232 10.17 -8.01 10.95
N MET A 233 8.93 -7.60 10.74
CA MET A 233 8.51 -6.20 10.89
C MET A 233 8.16 -5.81 12.33
N HIS A 234 7.51 -6.71 13.07
CA HIS A 234 6.95 -6.46 14.40
C HIS A 234 7.57 -7.30 15.52
N GLY A 235 8.50 -8.21 15.20
CA GLY A 235 9.09 -9.11 16.19
C GLY A 235 8.16 -10.27 16.58
N SER A 236 8.59 -11.07 17.57
CA SER A 236 7.87 -12.26 18.05
C SER A 236 6.83 -11.98 19.13
N PHE A 237 6.73 -10.74 19.63
CA PHE A 237 5.87 -10.42 20.77
C PHE A 237 4.42 -10.19 20.31
N PHE A 238 3.59 -11.20 20.51
CA PHE A 238 2.14 -11.07 20.48
C PHE A 238 1.68 -11.05 21.95
N LYS A 239 1.41 -9.87 22.52
CA LYS A 239 0.53 -9.79 23.68
C LYS A 239 -0.85 -10.21 23.21
N ARG A 240 -1.38 -11.31 23.74
CA ARG A 240 -2.81 -11.56 23.71
C ARG A 240 -3.42 -10.57 24.70
N ASP A 241 -3.95 -9.47 24.22
CA ASP A 241 -4.89 -8.70 25.04
C ASP A 241 -6.16 -9.54 25.17
N GLY A 242 -6.47 -9.94 26.41
CA GLY A 242 -7.58 -10.83 26.70
C GLY A 242 -7.51 -11.52 28.06
N LYS A 243 -7.25 -10.75 29.13
CA LYS A 243 -7.77 -10.90 30.51
C LYS A 243 -6.93 -10.03 31.44
N GLU A 244 -7.31 -8.76 31.57
CA GLU A 244 -7.03 -8.00 32.78
C GLU A 244 -7.82 -8.65 33.91
N THR A 245 -7.11 -9.29 34.84
CA THR A 245 -7.66 -9.60 36.16
C THR A 245 -7.14 -8.53 37.10
N GLY A 246 -8.06 -7.72 37.60
CA GLY A 246 -7.99 -6.91 38.81
C GLY A 246 -6.65 -6.26 39.14
N VAL A 247 -6.49 -5.00 38.74
CA VAL A 247 -5.75 -4.03 39.56
C VAL A 247 -6.48 -3.94 40.89
N LYS A 248 -5.80 -4.30 41.98
CA LYS A 248 -6.19 -3.88 43.34
C LYS A 248 -5.22 -2.79 43.76
N ASP A 249 -5.73 -1.57 43.84
CA ASP A 249 -5.10 -0.46 44.53
C ASP A 249 -4.94 -0.81 46.02
N PRO A 250 -3.81 -0.49 46.67
CA PRO A 250 -3.70 -0.52 48.10
C PRO A 250 -3.77 0.90 48.64
N GLU A 251 -4.92 1.29 49.20
CA GLU A 251 -4.96 2.41 50.14
C GLU A 251 -5.75 2.08 51.40
N THR A 252 -5.10 2.40 52.52
CA THR A 252 -5.63 2.63 53.87
C THR A 252 -5.90 1.42 54.76
N GLN A 253 -4.96 1.16 55.67
CA GLN A 253 -5.30 0.94 57.08
C GLN A 253 -4.19 1.52 57.97
N THR A 254 -4.62 2.44 58.82
CA THR A 254 -3.86 3.19 59.83
C THR A 254 -3.53 2.36 61.07
N ALA A 255 -2.50 2.84 61.78
CA ALA A 255 -2.22 2.70 63.22
C ALA A 255 -1.40 1.48 63.69
N ASN A 256 -0.12 1.70 64.03
CA ASN A 256 0.31 1.98 65.41
C ASN A 256 1.85 2.06 65.56
N ALA A 257 2.27 3.08 66.30
CA ALA A 257 3.46 3.23 67.16
C ALA A 257 4.80 2.55 66.76
N VAL A 258 5.87 3.34 66.68
CA VAL A 258 6.91 3.43 67.74
C VAL A 258 7.92 4.53 67.38
N THR A 259 8.12 5.40 68.35
CA THR A 259 9.09 6.48 68.50
C THR A 259 10.53 6.00 68.37
N THR A 260 11.39 6.64 67.56
CA THR A 260 12.73 7.05 68.03
C THR A 260 13.31 8.20 67.21
N THR A 261 13.83 9.16 67.96
CA THR A 261 14.52 10.41 67.61
C THR A 261 15.82 10.24 66.83
N ALA A 262 16.09 11.14 65.87
CA ALA A 262 17.44 11.66 65.61
C ALA A 262 17.36 13.03 64.90
N LYS A 263 17.87 14.07 65.58
CA LYS A 263 18.11 15.42 65.06
C LYS A 263 19.26 15.39 64.05
N MET A 264 19.16 16.17 62.97
CA MET A 264 20.33 16.74 62.31
C MET A 264 20.07 18.21 61.98
N VAL A 265 20.77 19.05 62.73
CA VAL A 265 21.04 20.46 62.47
C VAL A 265 22.33 20.50 61.66
N THR A 266 22.34 21.24 60.55
CA THR A 266 23.50 22.10 60.21
C THR A 266 23.07 23.22 59.27
N GLN A 267 23.47 24.42 59.70
CA GLN A 267 23.29 25.72 59.07
C GLN A 267 24.43 26.04 58.08
N ASN A 268 24.07 26.89 57.14
CA ASN A 268 24.80 28.04 56.58
C ASN A 268 26.14 27.83 55.85
N SER A 269 26.17 28.28 54.60
CA SER A 269 26.64 29.64 54.24
C SER A 269 25.89 30.14 53.00
#